data_AF-A0A7W1JAE7-F1
#
_entry.id   AF-A0A7W1JAE7-F1
#
_cell.length_a   1.000
_cell.length_b   1.000
_cell.length_c   1.000
_cell.angle_alpha   90.00
_cell.angle_beta   90.00
_cell.angle_gamma   90.00
#
_symmetry.space_group_name_H-M   'P 1'
#
loop_
_entity.id
_entity.type
_entity.pdbx_description
1 polymer ?
#
loop_
_entity_poly.entity_id
_entity_poly.type
_entity_poly.pdbx_seq_one_letter_code
_entity_poly.pdbx_strand_id
1 'polypeptide(L)'
;VESGVLMESNRSWSIDDSRNKFQFGVEYARMILDGRLAGVVRDANYRGISATFWRNLTGVGSETTVAGVSNCGKGEPNQMIHVGHATPACRFAAVDVFGGG
;
A
#
# COMPACT_ATOMS: atom_id res chain seq x y z
N VAL A 1 -12.91 -11.25 2.57
CA VAL A 1 -11.63 -11.49 3.29
C VAL A 1 -12.02 -11.97 4.67
N GLU A 2 -11.57 -13.14 5.12
CA GLU A 2 -11.93 -13.67 6.45
C GLU A 2 -11.13 -12.98 7.56
N SER A 3 -9.80 -12.92 7.44
CA SER A 3 -8.94 -12.11 8.31
C SER A 3 -7.92 -11.34 7.47
N GLY A 4 -7.73 -10.06 7.77
CA GLY A 4 -6.76 -9.21 7.07
C GLY A 4 -6.80 -7.75 7.51
N VAL A 5 -6.14 -6.89 6.75
CA VAL A 5 -6.10 -5.45 7.01
C VAL A 5 -6.48 -4.71 5.73
N LEU A 6 -7.49 -3.85 5.82
CA LEU A 6 -7.76 -2.82 4.83
C LEU A 6 -6.76 -1.69 5.05
N MET A 7 -5.99 -1.36 4.02
CA MET A 7 -4.99 -0.29 4.05
C MET A 7 -5.40 0.84 3.11
N GLU A 8 -5.43 2.06 3.62
CA GLU A 8 -5.94 3.25 2.93
C GLU A 8 -4.93 4.40 3.03
N SER A 9 -4.75 5.11 1.91
CA SER A 9 -3.90 6.30 1.77
C SER A 9 -2.42 6.06 2.09
N ASN A 10 -1.58 6.21 1.08
CA ASN A 10 -0.13 6.11 1.24
C ASN A 10 0.42 7.31 2.03
N ARG A 11 1.10 7.05 3.14
CA ARG A 11 1.77 8.07 3.96
C ARG A 11 3.24 8.22 3.63
N SER A 12 3.91 7.10 3.36
CA SER A 12 5.36 7.05 3.18
C SER A 12 5.76 5.82 2.38
N TRP A 13 6.88 5.92 1.68
CA TRP A 13 7.43 4.80 0.91
C TRP A 13 8.96 4.81 0.95
N SER A 14 9.53 3.62 0.86
CA SER A 14 10.95 3.40 0.63
C SER A 14 11.09 2.26 -0.37
N ILE A 15 11.90 2.48 -1.41
CA ILE A 15 12.12 1.52 -2.50
C ILE A 15 13.62 1.46 -2.70
N ASP A 16 14.18 0.26 -2.75
CA ASP A 16 15.61 0.07 -2.97
C ASP A 16 16.03 0.47 -4.39
N ASP A 17 17.33 0.66 -4.59
CA ASP A 17 17.88 1.11 -5.87
C ASP A 17 17.59 0.12 -7.01
N SER A 18 17.63 -1.19 -6.71
CA SER A 18 17.30 -2.26 -7.66
C SER A 18 15.80 -2.38 -7.97
N ARG A 19 14.94 -1.59 -7.29
CA ARG A 19 13.47 -1.61 -7.41
C ARG A 19 12.84 -2.97 -7.11
N ASN A 20 13.55 -3.81 -6.38
CA ASN A 20 13.14 -5.16 -6.06
C ASN A 20 12.46 -5.24 -4.69
N LYS A 21 12.87 -4.40 -3.73
CA LYS A 21 12.31 -4.36 -2.38
C LYS A 21 11.63 -3.02 -2.12
N PHE A 22 10.47 -3.07 -1.47
CA PHE A 22 9.75 -1.87 -1.08
C PHE A 22 9.17 -2.02 0.33
N GLN A 23 8.89 -0.86 0.92
CA GLN A 23 8.12 -0.69 2.16
C GLN A 23 7.22 0.53 2.00
N PHE A 24 5.97 0.41 2.43
CA PHE A 24 4.99 1.49 2.43
C PHE A 24 4.31 1.57 3.79
N GLY A 25 4.14 2.80 4.28
CA GLY A 25 3.31 3.10 5.44
C GLY A 25 2.00 3.75 5.00
N VAL A 26 0.92 3.45 5.71
CA VAL A 26 -0.40 4.01 5.40
C VAL A 26 -0.89 4.95 6.48
N GLU A 27 -1.72 5.91 6.08
CA GLU A 27 -2.32 6.88 7.01
C GLU A 27 -3.45 6.25 7.81
N TYR A 28 -4.21 5.35 7.19
CA TYR A 28 -5.37 4.72 7.81
C TYR A 28 -5.44 3.24 7.48
N ALA A 29 -5.69 2.41 8.49
CA ALA A 29 -5.86 0.99 8.32
C ALA A 29 -6.89 0.44 9.29
N ARG A 30 -7.64 -0.58 8.85
CA ARG A 30 -8.65 -1.26 9.66
C ARG A 30 -8.51 -2.77 9.52
N MET A 31 -8.72 -3.48 10.62
CA MET A 31 -8.85 -4.94 10.57
C MET A 31 -10.08 -5.34 9.75
N ILE A 32 -9.97 -6.44 9.03
CA ILE A 32 -11.10 -7.16 8.45
C ILE A 32 -11.21 -8.48 9.22
N LEU A 33 -12.37 -8.74 9.83
CA LEU A 33 -12.70 -9.98 10.54
C LEU A 33 -14.06 -10.47 10.03
N ASP A 34 -14.14 -11.73 9.61
CA ASP A 34 -15.32 -12.38 9.05
C ASP A 34 -15.99 -11.58 7.92
N GLY A 35 -15.17 -10.95 7.06
CA GLY A 35 -15.64 -10.13 5.96
C GLY A 35 -16.12 -8.73 6.35
N ARG A 36 -16.00 -8.33 7.62
CA ARG A 36 -16.45 -7.03 8.14
C ARG A 36 -15.29 -6.19 8.62
N LEU A 37 -15.40 -4.88 8.46
CA LEU A 37 -14.43 -3.93 9.02
C LEU A 37 -14.58 -3.88 10.54
N ALA A 38 -13.44 -3.91 11.23
CA ALA A 38 -13.34 -3.89 12.67
C ALA A 38 -12.47 -2.69 13.13
N GLY A 39 -11.68 -2.87 14.20
CA GLY A 39 -10.87 -1.81 14.80
C GLY A 39 -9.80 -1.23 13.88
N VAL A 40 -9.37 -0.01 14.21
CA VAL A 40 -8.27 0.70 13.53
C VAL A 40 -6.93 0.07 13.91
N VAL A 41 -6.03 -0.07 12.94
CA VAL A 41 -4.64 -0.52 13.14
C VAL A 41 -3.73 0.70 13.15
N ARG A 42 -3.04 0.94 14.27
CA ARG A 42 -2.10 2.07 14.41
C ARG A 42 -0.82 1.78 13.64
N ASP A 43 -0.23 2.78 12.98
CA ASP A 43 1.08 2.65 12.32
C ASP A 43 1.21 1.39 11.43
N ALA A 44 0.18 1.10 10.62
CA ALA A 44 0.20 -0.04 9.73
C ALA A 44 1.15 0.20 8.56
N ASN A 45 2.00 -0.77 8.29
CA ASN A 45 2.94 -0.76 7.17
C ASN A 45 2.92 -2.12 6.47
N TYR A 46 3.31 -2.14 5.20
CA TYR A 46 3.52 -3.36 4.45
C TYR A 46 4.80 -3.29 3.64
N ARG A 47 5.42 -4.44 3.39
CA ARG A 47 6.65 -4.55 2.61
C ARG A 47 6.67 -5.81 1.78
N GLY A 48 7.58 -5.87 0.83
CA GLY A 48 7.75 -7.07 0.04
C GLY A 48 8.82 -6.97 -1.03
N ILE A 49 8.95 -8.08 -1.75
CA ILE A 49 9.69 -8.16 -3.00
C ILE A 49 8.68 -7.93 -4.14
N SER A 50 8.95 -6.97 -5.01
CA SER A 50 8.04 -6.51 -6.09
C SER A 50 7.40 -7.68 -6.84
N ALA A 51 8.20 -8.61 -7.35
CA ALA A 51 7.69 -9.74 -8.12
C ALA A 51 6.77 -10.67 -7.31
N THR A 52 7.09 -10.92 -6.03
CA THR A 52 6.28 -11.78 -5.16
C THR A 52 4.99 -11.07 -4.74
N PHE A 53 5.06 -9.78 -4.42
CA PHE A 53 3.89 -8.98 -4.08
C PHE A 53 2.86 -8.98 -5.21
N TRP A 54 3.30 -8.74 -6.46
CA TRP A 54 2.39 -8.74 -7.60
C TRP A 54 1.83 -10.13 -7.93
N ARG A 55 2.60 -11.21 -7.72
CA ARG A 55 2.08 -12.59 -7.82
C ARG A 55 1.03 -12.92 -6.78
N ASN A 56 1.00 -12.19 -5.66
CA ASN A 56 0.04 -12.36 -4.60
C ASN A 56 -1.27 -11.56 -4.81
N LEU A 57 -1.43 -10.87 -5.93
CA LEU A 57 -2.68 -10.21 -6.30
C LEU A 57 -3.76 -11.27 -6.57
N THR A 58 -4.83 -11.25 -5.76
CA THR A 58 -5.92 -12.24 -5.80
C THR A 58 -7.28 -11.65 -6.15
N GLY A 59 -7.36 -10.34 -6.31
CA GLY A 59 -8.59 -9.66 -6.72
C GLY A 59 -8.37 -8.20 -7.05
N VAL A 60 -9.13 -7.71 -8.02
CA VAL A 60 -9.10 -6.33 -8.50
C VAL A 60 -10.56 -5.85 -8.56
N GLY A 61 -10.84 -4.70 -7.94
CA GLY A 61 -12.16 -4.07 -7.98
C GLY A 61 -12.46 -3.44 -9.35
N SER A 62 -13.74 -3.15 -9.60
CA SER A 62 -14.19 -2.48 -10.83
C SER A 62 -14.03 -0.96 -10.77
N GLU A 63 -14.29 -0.37 -9.60
CA GLU A 63 -14.25 1.08 -9.39
C GLU A 63 -12.81 1.57 -9.21
N THR A 64 -12.47 2.68 -9.86
CA THR A 64 -11.15 3.31 -9.75
C THR A 64 -11.25 4.67 -9.06
N THR A 65 -10.30 4.96 -8.18
CA THR A 65 -10.14 6.27 -7.56
C THR A 65 -8.80 6.87 -7.97
N VAL A 66 -8.77 8.17 -8.22
CA VAL A 66 -7.52 8.89 -8.52
C VAL A 66 -6.82 9.27 -7.22
N ALA A 67 -5.56 8.88 -7.08
CA ALA A 67 -4.67 9.32 -6.02
C ALA A 67 -3.40 9.91 -6.60
N GLY A 68 -2.89 10.97 -5.98
CA GLY A 68 -1.68 11.67 -6.43
C GLY A 68 -0.79 12.08 -5.27
N VAL A 69 0.47 12.34 -5.60
CA VAL A 69 1.48 12.87 -4.69
C VAL A 69 2.05 14.15 -5.28
N SER A 70 2.44 15.09 -4.41
CA SER A 70 2.98 16.39 -4.81
C SER A 70 4.39 16.34 -5.40
N ASN A 71 5.09 15.22 -5.21
CA ASN A 71 6.43 14.98 -5.73
C ASN A 71 6.58 13.52 -6.19
N CYS A 72 7.41 13.28 -7.19
CA CYS A 72 7.66 11.93 -7.70
C CYS A 72 8.77 11.16 -6.95
N GLY A 73 9.38 11.77 -5.92
CA GLY A 73 10.46 11.17 -5.13
C GLY A 73 11.75 10.92 -5.91
N LYS A 74 12.05 11.72 -6.95
CA LYS A 74 13.26 11.56 -7.78
C LYS A 74 14.18 12.79 -7.70
N GLY A 75 15.47 12.56 -7.89
CA GLY A 75 16.53 13.59 -7.89
C GLY A 75 17.18 13.77 -6.52
N GLU A 76 18.47 14.11 -6.52
CA GLU A 76 19.21 14.57 -5.35
C GLU A 76 20.02 15.83 -5.75
N PRO A 77 19.55 17.05 -5.40
CA PRO A 77 18.36 17.35 -4.60
C PRO A 77 17.03 16.98 -5.31
N ASN A 78 15.98 16.76 -4.52
CA ASN A 78 14.65 16.35 -5.00
C ASN A 78 14.09 17.33 -6.05
N GLN A 79 13.60 16.79 -7.16
CA GLN A 79 12.91 17.55 -8.20
C GLN A 79 11.40 17.37 -8.06
N MET A 80 10.68 18.48 -7.83
CA MET A 80 9.24 18.45 -7.63
C MET A 80 8.50 18.36 -8.97
N ILE A 81 7.73 17.28 -9.11
CA ILE A 81 6.71 17.13 -10.15
C ILE A 81 5.55 16.33 -9.58
N HIS A 82 4.34 16.82 -9.82
CA HIS A 82 3.11 16.16 -9.40
C HIS A 82 2.88 14.90 -10.24
N VAL A 83 2.59 13.79 -9.59
CA VAL A 83 2.28 12.52 -10.25
C VAL A 83 1.06 11.88 -9.60
N GLY A 84 0.28 11.13 -10.36
CA GLY A 84 -0.89 10.43 -9.85
C GLY A 84 -1.38 9.34 -10.80
N HIS A 85 -2.17 8.42 -10.26
CA HIS A 85 -2.71 7.28 -10.99
C HIS A 85 -4.17 7.04 -10.56
N ALA A 86 -4.99 6.56 -11.50
CA ALA A 86 -6.27 5.95 -11.17
C ALA A 86 -6.02 4.48 -10.79
N THR A 87 -6.46 4.07 -9.60
CA THR A 87 -6.24 2.72 -9.09
C THR A 87 -7.53 2.15 -8.51
N PRO A 88 -7.90 0.90 -8.85
CA PRO A 88 -8.96 0.19 -8.14
C PRO A 88 -8.49 -0.33 -6.80
N ALA A 89 -9.44 -0.73 -5.95
CA ALA A 89 -9.12 -1.51 -4.76
C ALA A 89 -8.57 -2.89 -5.18
N CYS A 90 -7.43 -3.28 -4.62
CA CYS A 90 -6.77 -4.55 -4.91
C CYS A 90 -6.67 -5.40 -3.64
N ARG A 91 -6.85 -6.72 -3.79
CA ARG A 91 -6.65 -7.69 -2.72
C ARG A 91 -5.36 -8.45 -2.95
N PHE A 92 -4.43 -8.34 -2.00
CA PHE A 92 -3.20 -9.12 -1.98
C PHE A 92 -3.24 -10.16 -0.85
N ALA A 93 -2.83 -11.39 -1.15
CA ALA A 93 -2.67 -12.45 -0.15
C ALA A 93 -1.22 -12.52 0.35
N ALA A 94 -0.98 -13.08 1.54
CA ALA A 94 0.37 -13.36 2.04
C ALA A 94 1.36 -12.17 1.91
N VAL A 95 0.92 -10.97 2.28
CA VAL A 95 1.76 -9.77 2.36
C VAL A 95 2.24 -9.60 3.78
N ASP A 96 3.53 -9.28 3.95
CA ASP A 96 4.11 -8.97 5.26
C ASP A 96 3.63 -7.59 5.72
N VAL A 97 2.84 -7.58 6.80
CA VAL A 97 2.29 -6.39 7.46
C VAL A 97 2.96 -6.24 8.81
N PHE A 98 3.45 -5.04 9.11
CA PHE A 98 4.21 -4.75 10.32
C PHE A 98 3.88 -3.35 10.86
N GLY A 99 4.31 -3.08 12.10
CA GLY A 99 3.79 -1.98 12.89
C GLY A 99 2.55 -2.42 13.67
N GLY A 100 1.72 -1.49 14.17
CA GLY A 100 0.55 -1.87 14.96
C GLY A 100 0.90 -2.41 16.35
N GLY A 101 1.64 -1.60 17.12
CA GLY A 101 1.86 -1.89 18.54
C GLY A 101 0.57 -2.02 19.34
#